data_AF-A0A1Q4DS45-F1
#
_entry.id   AF-A0A1Q4DS45-F1
#
_cell.length_a   1.000
_cell.length_b   1.000
_cell.length_c   1.000
_cell.angle_alpha   90.00
_cell.angle_beta   90.00
_cell.angle_gamma   90.00
#
_symmetry.space_group_name_H-M   'P 1'
#
loop_
_entity.id
_entity.type
_entity.pdbx_description
1 polymer ?
#
loop_
_entity_poly.entity_id
_entity_poly.type
_entity_poly.pdbx_seq_one_letter_code
_entity_poly.pdbx_strand_id
1 'polypeptide(L)'
;MPTDDIDVLEILEKIPQLLDAQIWRIAHRCRAYRARADGEDQTVELEMSVDTAGRWIVVARDEERNLTAQGVAMPGLNGAIHMVPWYMLDDEA
;
A
#
# COMPACT_ATOMS: atom_id res chain seq x y z
N MET A 1 -17.04 21.51 -16.41
CA MET A 1 -17.91 21.25 -15.24
C MET A 1 -17.01 20.63 -14.20
N PRO A 2 -16.62 21.29 -13.10
CA PRO A 2 -16.05 20.53 -12.00
C PRO A 2 -17.21 19.79 -11.35
N THR A 3 -17.19 18.46 -11.36
CA THR A 3 -18.02 17.69 -10.43
C THR A 3 -17.62 18.16 -9.03
N ASP A 4 -18.61 18.50 -8.21
CA ASP A 4 -18.47 18.55 -6.76
C ASP A 4 -18.15 17.12 -6.29
N ASP A 5 -16.94 16.64 -6.59
CA ASP A 5 -16.44 15.38 -6.08
C ASP A 5 -16.19 15.63 -4.60
N ILE A 6 -17.20 15.25 -3.82
CA ILE A 6 -17.13 15.15 -2.38
C ILE A 6 -15.80 14.48 -2.03
N ASP A 7 -14.95 15.18 -1.26
CA ASP A 7 -13.74 14.57 -0.72
C ASP A 7 -14.15 13.58 0.38
N VAL A 8 -14.43 12.36 -0.06
CA VAL A 8 -14.84 11.25 0.80
C VAL A 8 -13.82 11.03 1.92
N LEU A 9 -12.53 11.27 1.65
CA LEU A 9 -11.48 11.04 2.62
C LEU A 9 -11.58 12.05 3.78
N GLU A 10 -11.76 13.33 3.47
CA GLU A 10 -12.01 14.37 4.49
C GLU A 10 -13.30 14.13 5.29
N ILE A 11 -14.31 13.52 4.67
CA ILE A 11 -15.55 13.17 5.38
C ILE A 11 -15.31 12.02 6.34
N LEU A 12 -14.62 10.97 5.89
CA LEU A 12 -14.36 9.79 6.73
C LEU A 12 -13.52 10.15 7.97
N GLU A 13 -12.58 11.10 7.87
CA GLU A 13 -11.80 11.59 9.02
C GLU A 13 -12.64 12.31 10.08
N LYS A 14 -13.83 12.79 9.72
CA LYS A 14 -14.75 13.47 10.64
C LYS A 14 -15.72 12.50 11.33
N ILE A 15 -15.71 11.22 10.99
CA ILE A 15 -16.60 10.20 11.57
C ILE A 15 -16.06 9.79 12.95
N PRO A 16 -16.79 10.03 14.06
CA PRO A 16 -16.30 9.73 15.41
C PRO A 16 -15.87 8.27 15.63
N GLN A 17 -16.53 7.33 14.96
CA GLN A 17 -16.22 5.90 15.03
C GLN A 17 -14.88 5.53 14.37
N LEU A 18 -14.30 6.41 13.56
CA LEU A 18 -13.05 6.21 12.85
C LEU A 18 -11.90 7.07 13.42
N LEU A 19 -12.09 7.73 14.57
CA LEU A 19 -11.08 8.66 15.13
C LEU A 19 -9.72 7.99 15.41
N ASP A 20 -9.72 6.71 15.79
CA ASP A 20 -8.51 5.95 16.05
C ASP A 20 -7.97 5.24 14.79
N ALA A 21 -8.67 5.35 13.65
CA ALA A 21 -8.27 4.74 12.40
C ALA A 21 -7.40 5.68 11.56
N GLN A 22 -6.37 5.12 10.91
CA GLN A 22 -5.70 5.80 9.83
C GLN A 22 -6.42 5.50 8.52
N ILE A 23 -6.93 6.54 7.86
CA ILE A 23 -7.75 6.39 6.67
C ILE A 23 -6.91 6.67 5.44
N TRP A 24 -6.93 5.73 4.50
CA TRP A 24 -6.16 5.80 3.27
C TRP A 24 -7.09 5.55 2.09
N ARG A 25 -6.92 6.33 1.02
CA ARG A 25 -7.56 6.05 -0.27
C ARG A 25 -6.64 5.15 -1.08
N ILE A 26 -7.13 3.98 -1.49
CA ILE A 26 -6.42 3.12 -2.45
C ILE A 26 -6.36 3.85 -3.79
N ALA A 27 -5.17 4.26 -4.19
CA ALA A 27 -4.94 4.94 -5.47
C ALA A 27 -4.69 3.92 -6.58
N HIS A 28 -3.88 2.90 -6.30
CA HIS A 28 -3.55 1.85 -7.25
C HIS A 28 -3.46 0.49 -6.59
N ARG A 29 -3.86 -0.52 -7.35
CA ARG A 29 -3.57 -1.93 -7.07
C ARG A 29 -2.97 -2.55 -8.31
N CYS A 30 -1.82 -3.19 -8.18
CA CYS A 30 -1.18 -3.89 -9.27
C CYS A 30 -0.57 -5.20 -8.80
N ARG A 31 -0.18 -6.03 -9.76
CA ARG A 31 0.43 -7.32 -9.52
C ARG A 31 1.78 -7.38 -10.22
N ALA A 32 2.80 -7.76 -9.49
CA ALA A 32 4.15 -7.97 -9.99
C ALA A 32 4.44 -9.47 -10.03
N TYR A 33 5.08 -9.91 -11.12
CA TYR A 33 5.55 -11.27 -11.30
C TYR A 33 7.07 -11.22 -11.34
N ARG A 34 7.75 -12.01 -10.51
CA ARG A 34 9.21 -12.04 -10.45
C ARG A 34 9.72 -13.46 -10.18
N ALA A 35 10.90 -13.77 -10.69
CA ALA A 35 11.62 -14.98 -10.33
C ALA A 35 12.25 -14.83 -8.93
N ARG A 36 12.23 -15.91 -8.14
CA ARG A 36 12.89 -16.02 -6.83
C ARG A 36 14.28 -16.64 -6.96
N ALA A 37 15.06 -16.50 -5.89
CA ALA A 37 16.42 -17.03 -5.83
C ALA A 37 16.49 -18.56 -5.80
N ASP A 38 15.44 -19.23 -5.32
CA ASP A 38 15.30 -20.69 -5.31
C ASP A 38 14.86 -21.27 -6.66
N GLY A 39 14.62 -20.42 -7.66
CA GLY A 39 14.24 -20.82 -9.01
C GLY A 39 12.73 -20.88 -9.25
N GLU A 40 11.92 -20.62 -8.23
CA GLU A 40 10.46 -20.55 -8.37
C GLU A 40 9.99 -19.16 -8.81
N ASP A 41 8.79 -19.09 -9.39
CA ASP A 41 8.13 -17.82 -9.68
C ASP A 41 7.37 -17.29 -8.46
N GLN A 42 7.24 -15.97 -8.37
CA GLN A 42 6.50 -15.30 -7.31
C GLN A 42 5.55 -14.26 -7.89
N THR A 43 4.35 -14.23 -7.32
CA THR A 43 3.37 -13.19 -7.57
C THR A 43 3.24 -12.31 -6.33
N VAL A 44 3.42 -11.00 -6.48
CA VAL A 44 3.28 -10.01 -5.41
C VAL A 44 2.18 -9.02 -5.77
N GLU A 45 1.18 -8.88 -4.90
CA GLU A 45 0.18 -7.83 -5.01
C GLU A 45 0.66 -6.57 -4.30
N LEU A 46 0.53 -5.43 -4.99
CA LEU A 46 0.92 -4.12 -4.48
C LEU A 46 -0.31 -3.24 -4.34
N GLU A 47 -0.54 -2.75 -3.13
CA GLU A 47 -1.53 -1.72 -2.83
C GLU A 47 -0.81 -0.41 -2.51
N MET A 48 -1.11 0.63 -3.27
CA MET A 48 -0.57 1.98 -3.09
C MET A 48 -1.71 2.89 -2.69
N SER A 49 -1.62 3.44 -1.48
CA SER A 49 -2.68 4.25 -0.90
C SER A 49 -2.16 5.61 -0.47
N VAL A 50 -3.03 6.61 -0.49
CA VAL A 50 -2.70 8.01 -0.19
C VAL A 50 -3.68 8.59 0.83
N ASP A 51 -3.19 9.39 1.78
CA ASP A 51 -4.02 10.09 2.77
C ASP A 51 -4.33 11.55 2.38
N THR A 52 -5.12 12.27 3.19
CA THR A 52 -5.47 13.69 2.99
C THR A 52 -4.25 14.61 3.04
N ALA A 53 -3.21 14.21 3.79
CA ALA A 53 -1.93 14.92 3.86
C ALA A 53 -1.02 14.64 2.64
N GLY A 54 -1.46 13.83 1.68
CA GLY A 54 -0.70 13.47 0.49
C GLY A 54 0.45 12.49 0.75
N ARG A 55 0.50 11.87 1.94
CA ARG A 55 1.44 10.79 2.24
C ARG A 55 0.99 9.53 1.53
N TRP A 56 1.97 8.73 1.13
CA TRP A 56 1.81 7.47 0.45
C TRP A 56 2.25 6.34 1.36
N ILE A 57 1.48 5.25 1.33
CA ILE A 57 1.85 3.98 1.90
C ILE A 57 1.80 2.91 0.82
N VAL A 58 2.73 1.97 0.88
CA VAL A 58 2.78 0.83 -0.04
C VAL A 58 2.78 -0.44 0.78
N VAL A 59 1.83 -1.32 0.48
CA VAL A 59 1.71 -2.65 1.06
C VAL A 59 1.92 -3.65 -0.06
N ALA A 60 2.91 -4.53 0.10
CA ALA A 60 3.21 -5.62 -0.80
C ALA A 60 2.84 -6.94 -0.11
N ARG A 61 2.10 -7.80 -0.80
CA ARG A 61 1.62 -9.09 -0.28
C ARG A 61 1.95 -10.22 -1.23
N ASP A 62 2.42 -11.31 -0.66
CA ASP A 62 2.48 -12.61 -1.31
C ASP A 62 1.44 -13.51 -0.62
N GLU A 63 0.28 -13.69 -1.26
CA GLU A 63 -0.85 -14.40 -0.66
C GLU A 63 -0.58 -15.90 -0.53
N GLU A 64 0.15 -16.50 -1.48
CA GLU A 64 0.45 -17.93 -1.47
C GLU A 64 1.30 -18.30 -0.26
N ARG A 65 2.24 -17.43 0.09
CA ARG A 65 3.17 -17.62 1.21
C ARG A 65 2.71 -16.90 2.49
N ASN A 66 1.59 -16.19 2.44
CA ASN A 66 1.06 -15.37 3.54
C ASN A 66 2.10 -14.37 4.10
N LEU A 67 2.89 -13.75 3.21
CA LEU A 67 3.91 -12.75 3.57
C LEU A 67 3.39 -11.35 3.26
N THR A 68 3.75 -10.39 4.10
CA THR A 68 3.39 -8.97 3.91
C THR A 68 4.58 -8.08 4.25
N ALA A 69 4.92 -7.18 3.33
CA ALA A 69 5.88 -6.10 3.54
C ALA A 69 5.16 -4.76 3.41
N GLN A 70 5.33 -3.88 4.40
CA GLN A 70 4.70 -2.57 4.41
C GLN A 70 5.74 -1.48 4.59
N GLY A 71 5.74 -0.51 3.67
CA GLY A 71 6.55 0.69 3.79
C GLY A 71 5.99 1.66 4.82
N VAL A 72 6.82 2.59 5.28
CA VAL A 72 6.38 3.71 6.13
C VAL A 72 5.66 4.75 5.26
N ALA A 73 4.68 5.46 5.85
CA ALA A 73 4.01 6.58 5.20
C ALA A 73 5.01 7.70 4.85
N MET A 74 5.06 8.10 3.58
CA MET A 74 6.01 9.11 3.07
C MET A 74 5.32 10.15 2.19
N PRO A 75 5.73 11.44 2.18
CA PRO A 75 5.12 12.48 1.32
C PRO A 75 5.17 12.24 -0.20
N GLY A 76 5.78 11.14 -0.66
CA GLY A 76 5.85 10.80 -2.08
C GLY A 76 5.95 9.29 -2.30
N LEU A 77 5.34 8.82 -3.38
CA LEU A 77 5.25 7.40 -3.72
C LEU A 77 6.62 6.72 -3.85
N ASN A 78 7.57 7.34 -4.57
CA ASN A 78 8.91 6.75 -4.73
C ASN A 78 9.60 6.55 -3.38
N GLY A 79 9.47 7.52 -2.47
CA GLY A 79 10.00 7.39 -1.11
C GLY A 79 9.35 6.24 -0.35
N ALA A 80 8.01 6.12 -0.43
CA ALA A 80 7.28 5.02 0.20
C ALA A 80 7.72 3.65 -0.35
N ILE A 81 7.87 3.52 -1.67
CA ILE A 81 8.35 2.29 -2.34
C ILE A 81 9.74 1.89 -1.85
N HIS A 82 10.67 2.84 -1.75
CA HIS A 82 12.04 2.57 -1.28
C HIS A 82 12.09 2.15 0.20
N MET A 83 11.08 2.50 0.99
CA MET A 83 10.98 2.13 2.39
C MET A 83 10.24 0.80 2.62
N VAL A 84 9.73 0.15 1.56
CA VAL A 84 9.14 -1.20 1.69
C VAL A 84 10.27 -2.20 1.99
N PRO A 85 10.17 -3.00 3.07
CA PRO A 85 11.16 -4.01 3.40
C PRO A 85 10.98 -5.25 2.53
N TRP A 86 11.35 -5.16 1.25
CA TRP A 86 11.13 -6.21 0.23
C TRP A 86 11.70 -7.58 0.62
N TYR A 87 12.77 -7.60 1.42
CA TYR A 87 13.37 -8.83 1.92
C TYR A 87 12.40 -9.70 2.74
N MET A 88 11.35 -9.12 3.34
CA MET A 88 10.32 -9.89 4.07
C MET A 88 9.49 -10.77 3.13
N LEU A 89 9.45 -10.48 1.84
CA LEU A 89 8.80 -11.32 0.82
C LEU A 89 9.74 -12.39 0.26
N ASP A 90 11.03 -12.27 0.54
CA ASP A 90 12.08 -13.20 0.09
C ASP A 90 12.34 -14.30 1.12
N ASP A 91 11.98 -14.06 2.39
CA ASP A 91 12.30 -14.94 3.53
C ASP A 91 11.93 -16.40 3.23
N GLU A 92 12.91 -17.30 3.36
CA GLU A 92 12.81 -18.72 2.99
C GLU A 92 11.78 -19.43 3.89
N ALA A 93 10.80 -20.08 3.26
CA ALA A 93 9.93 -21.04 3.94
C ALA A 93 10.54 -22.43 3.83
#